data_AF-A0A6G1SHR5-F1
#
_entry.id   AF-A0A6G1SHR5-F1
#
_cell.length_a   1.000
_cell.length_b   1.000
_cell.length_c   1.000
_cell.angle_alpha   90.00
_cell.angle_beta   90.00
_cell.angle_gamma   90.00
#
_symmetry.space_group_name_H-M   'P 1'
#
loop_
_entity.id
_entity.type
_entity.pdbx_description
1 polymer ?
#
loop_
_entity_poly.entity_id
_entity_poly.type
_entity_poly.pdbx_seq_one_letter_code
_entity_poly.pdbx_strand_id
1 'polypeptide(L)'
;MMEYLYCKRHGQLVAFSEQYMVDCGADFLDGMNGCDGNDAIESVPKFIRNFGMELAQHYPYQMSQTQCPYSNSMNLDTTGFIRMDFGAWLQVPIESWPDLLAESPLFVLMGVGPDFAQYGGGVVDGTGCPEIVNHAMVIVGHGRQDGQEYWLMRNSHGTDWGEKGHYKLSKAAPKRCIFHQVAFAFGTIDGKNFAHLGKNINNFKVINWDQQEMFKMLMSQQQQIDEQKSVQKRLLKQQRRQKNQLQTLQQIVDQLVEASLKQQQQQQKKPHQKQKQKQPQGAMIESARKEEPK
;
A
#
# COMPACT_ATOMS: atom_id res chain seq x y z
N MET A 1 -14.49 10.71 12.72
CA MET A 1 -15.69 9.89 13.03
C MET A 1 -16.16 10.12 14.46
N MET A 2 -15.32 9.90 15.47
CA MET A 2 -15.71 10.12 16.88
C MET A 2 -16.21 11.55 17.14
N GLU A 3 -15.55 12.55 16.58
CA GLU A 3 -15.97 13.96 16.66
C GLU A 3 -17.41 14.18 16.17
N TYR A 4 -17.81 13.50 15.08
CA TYR A 4 -19.17 13.59 14.53
C TYR A 4 -20.18 12.96 15.49
N LEU A 5 -19.87 11.79 16.06
CA LEU A 5 -20.76 11.10 16.99
C LEU A 5 -20.95 11.88 18.28
N TYR A 6 -19.85 12.44 18.81
CA TYR A 6 -19.89 13.33 19.96
C TYR A 6 -20.78 14.55 19.67
N CYS A 7 -20.58 15.21 18.52
CA CYS A 7 -21.41 16.33 18.10
C CYS A 7 -22.89 15.96 17.94
N LYS A 8 -23.21 14.80 17.33
CA LYS A 8 -24.59 14.33 17.17
C LYS A 8 -25.28 14.11 18.51
N ARG A 9 -24.56 13.59 19.52
CA ARG A 9 -25.13 13.32 20.86
C ARG A 9 -25.22 14.58 21.73
N HIS A 10 -24.22 15.45 21.68
CA HIS A 10 -24.06 16.56 22.62
C HIS A 10 -24.32 17.95 22.02
N GLY A 11 -24.49 18.05 20.70
CA GLY A 11 -24.64 19.32 19.98
C GLY A 11 -23.36 20.15 19.89
N GLN A 12 -22.20 19.59 20.28
CA GLN A 12 -20.94 20.30 20.35
C GLN A 12 -19.88 19.60 19.50
N LEU A 13 -19.30 20.34 18.55
CA LEU A 13 -18.12 19.86 17.83
C LEU A 13 -16.87 20.08 18.68
N VAL A 14 -16.14 18.99 18.94
CA VAL A 14 -14.85 19.01 19.64
C VAL A 14 -13.82 18.27 18.81
N ALA A 15 -12.56 18.68 18.93
CA ALA A 15 -11.43 17.95 18.40
C ALA A 15 -10.86 17.02 19.48
N PHE A 16 -10.71 15.74 19.15
CA PHE A 16 -10.05 14.78 20.02
C PHE A 16 -8.54 14.76 19.76
N SER A 17 -7.76 14.42 20.78
CA SER A 17 -6.31 14.35 20.68
C SER A 17 -5.88 13.06 19.98
N GLU A 18 -5.36 13.20 18.76
CA GLU A 18 -4.62 12.12 18.12
C GLU A 18 -3.33 11.80 18.89
N GLN A 19 -2.68 12.80 19.48
CA GLN A 19 -1.43 12.64 20.22
C GLN A 19 -1.58 11.71 21.43
N TYR A 20 -2.68 11.85 22.17
CA TYR A 20 -3.00 10.95 23.26
C TYR A 20 -3.06 9.49 22.80
N MET A 21 -3.65 9.23 21.63
CA MET A 21 -3.70 7.89 21.05
C MET A 21 -2.34 7.42 20.55
N VAL A 22 -1.52 8.31 19.99
CA VAL A 22 -0.15 7.99 19.54
C VAL A 22 0.73 7.60 20.73
N ASP A 23 0.74 8.39 21.78
CA ASP A 23 1.64 8.20 22.92
C ASP A 23 1.11 7.13 23.87
N CYS A 24 -0.11 7.30 24.37
CA CYS A 24 -0.69 6.43 25.38
C CYS A 24 -1.23 5.13 24.79
N GLY A 25 -1.61 5.12 23.52
CA GLY A 25 -1.94 3.86 22.83
C GLY A 25 -0.75 2.92 22.86
N ALA A 26 0.41 3.40 22.40
CA ALA A 26 1.64 2.62 22.35
C ALA A 26 2.12 2.15 23.72
N ASP A 27 1.97 2.99 24.75
CA ASP A 27 2.38 2.63 26.11
C ASP A 27 1.42 1.65 26.79
N PHE A 28 0.13 1.65 26.43
CA PHE A 28 -0.91 0.97 27.22
C PHE A 28 -1.42 -0.33 26.61
N LEU A 29 -1.27 -0.53 25.29
CA LEU A 29 -1.95 -1.62 24.60
C LEU A 29 -1.11 -2.21 23.45
N ASP A 30 -0.88 -3.52 23.51
CA ASP A 30 -0.32 -4.27 22.39
C ASP A 30 -1.12 -4.06 21.10
N GLY A 31 -0.42 -3.85 19.99
CA GLY A 31 -1.05 -3.59 18.68
C GLY A 31 -1.25 -2.09 18.37
N MET A 32 -0.94 -1.21 19.32
CA MET A 32 -0.77 0.23 19.08
C MET A 32 0.74 0.53 19.04
N ASN A 33 1.27 1.10 17.96
CA ASN A 33 2.70 1.41 17.81
C ASN A 33 2.93 2.89 17.46
N GLY A 34 2.03 3.77 17.90
CA GLY A 34 2.18 5.21 17.76
C GLY A 34 2.34 5.65 16.30
N CYS A 35 3.49 6.24 15.97
CA CYS A 35 3.77 6.73 14.62
C CYS A 35 4.01 5.61 13.58
N ASP A 36 4.34 4.40 14.01
CA ASP A 36 4.57 3.26 13.11
C ASP A 36 3.26 2.55 12.71
N GLY A 37 2.13 3.07 13.18
CA GLY A 37 0.80 2.58 12.87
C GLY A 37 0.21 1.70 13.97
N ASN A 38 -1.09 1.47 13.85
CA ASN A 38 -1.87 0.74 14.84
C ASN A 38 -2.77 -0.28 14.14
N ASP A 39 -3.12 -1.34 14.86
CA ASP A 39 -4.27 -2.15 14.49
C ASP A 39 -5.57 -1.35 14.75
N ALA A 40 -6.10 -0.78 13.67
CA ALA A 40 -7.29 0.03 13.70
C ALA A 40 -8.59 -0.77 13.93
N ILE A 41 -8.56 -2.10 13.78
CA ILE A 41 -9.77 -2.94 13.85
C ILE A 41 -10.01 -3.43 15.28
N GLU A 42 -8.97 -3.86 16.00
CA GLU A 42 -9.13 -4.38 17.37
C GLU A 42 -8.56 -3.43 18.42
N SER A 43 -7.32 -2.99 18.21
CA SER A 43 -6.56 -2.26 19.23
C SER A 43 -7.09 -0.85 19.45
N VAL A 44 -7.38 -0.09 18.38
CA VAL A 44 -7.97 1.26 18.51
C VAL A 44 -9.32 1.23 19.26
N PRO A 45 -10.31 0.38 18.91
CA PRO A 45 -11.56 0.29 19.65
C PRO A 45 -11.37 -0.09 21.12
N LYS A 46 -10.47 -1.03 21.38
CA LYS A 46 -10.16 -1.50 22.74
C LYS A 46 -9.51 -0.40 23.56
N PHE A 47 -8.58 0.36 22.97
CA PHE A 47 -7.96 1.52 23.59
C PHE A 47 -9.02 2.53 24.01
N ILE A 48 -9.90 2.94 23.09
CA ILE A 48 -10.87 3.99 23.41
C ILE A 48 -11.91 3.49 24.43
N ARG A 49 -12.32 2.22 24.38
CA ARG A 49 -13.20 1.62 25.40
C ARG A 49 -12.56 1.62 26.78
N ASN A 50 -11.29 1.23 26.84
CA ASN A 50 -10.61 1.01 28.10
C ASN A 50 -10.05 2.29 28.71
N PHE A 51 -9.65 3.27 27.89
CA PHE A 51 -8.89 4.45 28.31
C PHE A 51 -9.57 5.79 27.97
N GLY A 52 -10.64 5.77 27.16
CA GLY A 52 -11.36 6.98 26.75
C GLY A 52 -10.63 7.81 25.69
N MET A 53 -11.04 9.07 25.54
CA MET A 53 -10.41 10.04 24.65
C MET A 53 -10.11 11.35 25.37
N GLU A 54 -8.99 11.97 25.04
CA GLU A 54 -8.61 13.32 25.46
C GLU A 54 -8.95 14.35 24.37
N LEU A 55 -9.10 15.61 24.74
CA LEU A 55 -9.30 16.72 23.80
C LEU A 55 -7.97 17.23 23.24
N ALA A 56 -7.96 17.56 21.96
CA ALA A 56 -6.79 18.12 21.29
C ALA A 56 -6.32 19.44 21.93
N GLN A 57 -7.23 20.20 22.55
CA GLN A 57 -6.88 21.45 23.24
C GLN A 57 -6.02 21.24 24.50
N HIS A 58 -6.14 20.08 25.15
CA HIS A 58 -5.35 19.75 26.35
C HIS A 58 -4.08 18.96 25.98
N TYR A 59 -4.14 18.19 24.90
CA TYR A 59 -3.02 17.38 24.42
C TYR A 59 -2.86 17.55 22.91
N PRO A 60 -2.17 18.62 22.46
CA PRO A 60 -2.02 18.94 21.04
C PRO A 60 -1.15 17.93 20.27
N TYR A 61 -1.38 17.83 18.97
CA TYR A 61 -0.60 16.99 18.06
C TYR A 61 0.81 17.53 17.82
N GLN A 62 1.81 16.67 17.93
CA GLN A 62 3.23 17.00 17.85
C GLN A 62 3.94 16.39 16.63
N MET A 63 3.23 15.61 15.81
CA MET A 63 3.80 14.92 14.64
C MET A 63 4.96 13.98 14.97
N SER A 64 5.06 13.55 16.22
CA SER A 64 6.05 12.59 16.72
C SER A 64 5.46 11.85 17.90
N GLN A 65 5.94 10.63 18.15
CA GLN A 65 5.60 9.90 19.37
C GLN A 65 6.45 10.43 20.53
N THR A 66 5.80 10.73 21.64
CA THR A 66 6.41 11.14 22.90
C THR A 66 5.97 10.19 24.03
N GLN A 67 6.46 10.43 25.24
CA GLN A 67 6.08 9.62 26.40
C GLN A 67 4.64 9.94 26.83
N CYS A 68 3.80 8.93 27.04
CA CYS A 68 2.49 9.16 27.63
C CYS A 68 2.64 9.73 29.06
N PRO A 69 1.99 10.87 29.39
CA PRO A 69 2.06 11.47 30.72
C PRO A 69 1.14 10.78 31.73
N TYR A 70 0.30 9.84 31.29
CA TYR A 70 -0.68 9.14 32.13
C TYR A 70 -0.20 7.71 32.46
N SER A 71 -0.73 7.16 33.54
CA SER A 71 -0.56 5.74 33.88
C SER A 71 -1.71 4.91 33.32
N ASN A 72 -1.42 3.73 32.78
CA ASN A 72 -2.42 2.74 32.36
C ASN A 72 -3.27 2.19 33.53
N SER A 73 -2.87 2.43 34.78
CA SER A 73 -3.59 2.03 36.00
C SER A 73 -4.49 3.13 36.57
N MET A 74 -4.51 4.31 35.93
CA MET A 74 -5.25 5.47 36.41
C MET A 74 -6.75 5.17 36.42
N ASN A 75 -7.44 5.58 37.48
CA ASN A 75 -8.90 5.51 37.50
C ASN A 75 -9.47 6.56 36.55
N LEU A 76 -9.89 6.11 35.38
CA LEU A 76 -10.40 6.96 34.31
C LEU A 76 -11.74 7.62 34.65
N ASP A 77 -12.45 7.17 35.68
CA ASP A 77 -13.69 7.83 36.15
C ASP A 77 -13.37 9.18 36.79
N THR A 78 -12.12 9.33 37.26
CA THR A 78 -11.68 10.49 38.05
C THR A 78 -10.93 11.54 37.23
N THR A 79 -10.68 11.28 35.94
CA THR A 79 -9.77 12.08 35.10
C THR A 79 -10.48 12.93 34.05
N GLY A 80 -11.80 12.86 33.96
CA GLY A 80 -12.57 13.70 33.03
C GLY A 80 -12.39 13.37 31.54
N PHE A 81 -11.86 12.19 31.19
CA PHE A 81 -11.78 11.74 29.80
C PHE A 81 -13.18 11.63 29.19
N ILE A 82 -13.29 12.00 27.91
CA ILE A 82 -14.54 11.86 27.19
C ILE A 82 -14.72 10.39 26.85
N ARG A 83 -15.79 9.81 27.42
CA ARG A 83 -16.24 8.47 27.10
C ARG A 83 -17.40 8.56 26.16
N MET A 84 -17.23 7.94 25.00
CA MET A 84 -18.36 7.68 24.14
C MET A 84 -18.98 6.35 24.56
N ASP A 85 -20.30 6.30 24.56
CA ASP A 85 -21.04 5.05 24.71
C ASP A 85 -20.82 4.22 23.44
N PHE A 86 -19.99 3.19 23.55
CA PHE A 86 -19.55 2.39 22.43
C PHE A 86 -20.68 1.44 21.99
N GLY A 87 -21.27 1.73 20.83
CA GLY A 87 -21.87 0.67 20.03
C GLY A 87 -20.83 -0.33 19.52
N ALA A 88 -21.28 -1.46 18.99
CA ALA A 88 -20.40 -2.38 18.29
C ALA A 88 -19.88 -1.74 16.99
N TRP A 89 -18.63 -2.07 16.63
CA TRP A 89 -18.12 -1.84 15.28
C TRP A 89 -18.87 -2.77 14.33
N LEU A 90 -19.61 -2.19 13.40
CA LEU A 90 -20.35 -2.96 12.40
C LEU A 90 -19.54 -3.00 11.12
N GLN A 91 -19.06 -4.18 10.75
CA GLN A 91 -18.59 -4.42 9.39
C GLN A 91 -19.76 -4.26 8.44
N VAL A 92 -19.65 -3.31 7.50
CA VAL A 92 -20.72 -3.02 6.53
C VAL A 92 -20.27 -3.21 5.09
N PRO A 93 -21.03 -3.97 4.27
CA PRO A 93 -20.80 -4.15 2.85
C PRO A 93 -21.19 -2.87 2.11
N ILE A 94 -20.55 -2.68 0.97
CA ILE A 94 -20.56 -1.43 0.21
C ILE A 94 -21.96 -0.98 -0.23
N GLU A 95 -22.88 -1.92 -0.41
CA GLU A 95 -24.26 -1.66 -0.82
C GLU A 95 -25.06 -0.92 0.26
N SER A 96 -24.69 -1.09 1.53
CA SER A 96 -25.34 -0.42 2.67
C SER A 96 -24.71 0.93 3.01
N TRP A 97 -23.57 1.28 2.41
CA TRP A 97 -22.85 2.51 2.76
C TRP A 97 -23.65 3.80 2.51
N PRO A 98 -24.41 3.96 1.40
CA PRO A 98 -25.19 5.18 1.17
C PRO A 98 -26.18 5.47 2.30
N ASP A 99 -26.94 4.46 2.74
CA ASP A 99 -27.93 4.61 3.82
C ASP A 99 -27.26 4.93 5.15
N LEU A 100 -26.10 4.30 5.42
CA LEU A 100 -25.36 4.54 6.66
C LEU A 100 -24.67 5.90 6.70
N LEU A 101 -24.23 6.42 5.56
CA LEU A 101 -23.58 7.74 5.46
C LEU A 101 -24.55 8.89 5.78
N ALA A 102 -25.86 8.69 5.62
CA ALA A 102 -26.85 9.64 6.10
C ALA A 102 -26.82 9.78 7.63
N GLU A 103 -26.32 8.75 8.32
CA GLU A 103 -26.39 8.63 9.77
C GLU A 103 -25.06 8.82 10.47
N SER A 104 -23.97 8.32 9.89
CA SER A 104 -22.61 8.41 10.41
C SER A 104 -21.56 8.31 9.30
N PRO A 105 -20.44 9.05 9.40
CA PRO A 105 -19.25 8.75 8.62
C PRO A 105 -18.79 7.30 8.84
N LEU A 106 -18.16 6.72 7.83
CA LEU A 106 -17.68 5.34 7.86
C LEU A 106 -16.16 5.30 7.91
N PHE A 107 -15.59 4.56 8.86
CA PHE A 107 -14.15 4.32 8.90
C PHE A 107 -13.76 3.24 7.89
N VAL A 108 -12.71 3.49 7.11
CA VAL A 108 -12.20 2.54 6.12
C VAL A 108 -10.68 2.46 6.16
N LEU A 109 -10.19 1.28 5.81
CA LEU A 109 -8.79 1.03 5.54
C LEU A 109 -8.60 0.81 4.04
N MET A 110 -7.54 1.36 3.47
CA MET A 110 -7.29 1.30 2.04
C MET A 110 -5.81 1.10 1.72
N GLY A 111 -5.57 0.56 0.53
CA GLY A 111 -4.26 0.58 -0.11
C GLY A 111 -4.12 1.88 -0.91
N VAL A 112 -3.13 2.70 -0.56
CA VAL A 112 -2.74 3.89 -1.32
C VAL A 112 -1.38 3.68 -2.00
N GLY A 113 -1.31 4.05 -3.28
CA GLY A 113 -0.09 3.96 -4.08
C GLY A 113 0.83 5.18 -3.93
N PRO A 114 2.00 5.18 -4.59
CA PRO A 114 2.98 6.27 -4.52
C PRO A 114 2.43 7.64 -4.91
N ASP A 115 1.48 7.66 -5.85
CA ASP A 115 0.89 8.90 -6.40
C ASP A 115 -0.14 9.57 -5.46
N PHE A 116 -0.46 8.92 -4.33
CA PHE A 116 -1.46 9.42 -3.38
C PHE A 116 -1.03 10.75 -2.74
N ALA A 117 0.27 10.92 -2.47
CA ALA A 117 0.77 12.15 -1.87
C ALA A 117 0.58 13.38 -2.79
N GLN A 118 0.55 13.18 -4.11
CA GLN A 118 0.42 14.22 -5.13
C GLN A 118 -1.04 14.44 -5.58
N TYR A 119 -2.01 13.73 -5.00
CA TYR A 119 -3.41 13.90 -5.35
C TYR A 119 -3.85 15.37 -5.14
N GLY A 120 -4.25 16.01 -6.24
CA GLY A 120 -4.72 17.41 -6.26
C GLY A 120 -6.21 17.57 -6.53
N GLY A 121 -6.91 16.50 -6.90
CA GLY A 121 -8.37 16.51 -7.11
C GLY A 121 -8.86 15.63 -8.25
N GLY A 122 -10.19 15.57 -8.40
CA GLY A 122 -10.87 14.73 -9.38
C GLY A 122 -11.20 13.33 -8.86
N VAL A 123 -12.03 12.59 -9.61
CA VAL A 123 -12.43 11.22 -9.26
C VAL A 123 -11.34 10.25 -9.69
N VAL A 124 -10.72 9.56 -8.73
CA VAL A 124 -9.68 8.56 -8.99
C VAL A 124 -10.34 7.21 -9.28
N ASP A 125 -9.94 6.57 -10.37
CA ASP A 125 -10.49 5.27 -10.79
C ASP A 125 -10.08 4.09 -9.89
N GLY A 126 -9.03 4.26 -9.08
CA GLY A 126 -8.50 3.25 -8.15
C GLY A 126 -7.73 2.11 -8.82
N THR A 127 -7.43 2.19 -10.11
CA THR A 127 -6.68 1.14 -10.82
C THR A 127 -5.29 0.90 -10.21
N GLY A 128 -4.66 1.97 -9.71
CA GLY A 128 -3.35 1.94 -9.04
C GLY A 128 -3.35 1.55 -7.56
N CYS A 129 -4.49 1.21 -6.94
CA CYS A 129 -4.50 0.80 -5.54
C CYS A 129 -3.70 -0.50 -5.35
N PRO A 130 -2.72 -0.53 -4.42
CA PRO A 130 -2.04 -1.76 -4.05
C PRO A 130 -2.99 -2.73 -3.31
N GLU A 131 -2.64 -4.01 -3.27
CA GLU A 131 -3.36 -5.00 -2.47
C GLU A 131 -3.07 -4.86 -0.96
N ILE A 132 -1.92 -4.28 -0.63
CA ILE A 132 -1.50 -4.06 0.75
C ILE A 132 -2.19 -2.81 1.27
N VAL A 133 -2.95 -2.99 2.35
CA VAL A 133 -3.55 -1.91 3.12
C VAL A 133 -2.45 -1.19 3.90
N ASN A 134 -2.43 0.13 3.79
CA ASN A 134 -1.40 0.97 4.41
C ASN A 134 -1.92 2.33 4.86
N HIS A 135 -3.21 2.64 4.68
CA HIS A 135 -3.77 3.93 5.05
C HIS A 135 -5.19 3.84 5.60
N ALA A 136 -5.52 4.70 6.54
CA ALA A 136 -6.84 4.81 7.16
C ALA A 136 -7.50 6.15 6.80
N MET A 137 -8.77 6.11 6.42
CA MET A 137 -9.54 7.29 6.04
C MET A 137 -10.97 7.18 6.54
N VAL A 138 -11.75 8.26 6.37
CA VAL A 138 -13.17 8.30 6.74
C VAL A 138 -13.99 8.68 5.53
N ILE A 139 -14.94 7.84 5.12
CA ILE A 139 -15.95 8.20 4.13
C ILE A 139 -16.96 9.11 4.81
N VAL A 140 -17.14 10.31 4.26
CA VAL A 140 -18.03 11.36 4.80
C VAL A 140 -19.19 11.68 3.86
N GLY A 141 -19.23 11.06 2.69
CA GLY A 141 -20.32 11.21 1.74
C GLY A 141 -20.04 10.51 0.43
N HIS A 142 -20.91 10.74 -0.55
CA HIS A 142 -20.73 10.30 -1.92
C HIS A 142 -21.40 11.27 -2.88
N GLY A 143 -21.03 11.22 -4.15
CA GLY A 143 -21.59 12.13 -5.14
C GLY A 143 -21.34 11.68 -6.56
N ARG A 144 -21.59 12.59 -7.50
CA ARG A 144 -21.32 12.39 -8.91
C ARG A 144 -20.58 13.61 -9.46
N GLN A 145 -19.55 13.38 -10.26
CA GLN A 145 -18.78 14.41 -10.96
C GLN A 145 -18.46 13.90 -12.37
N ASP A 146 -18.74 14.71 -13.39
CA ASP A 146 -18.43 14.42 -14.79
C ASP A 146 -18.90 13.02 -15.24
N GLY A 147 -20.10 12.66 -14.81
CA GLY A 147 -20.71 11.36 -15.10
C GLY A 147 -20.28 10.21 -14.20
N GLN A 148 -19.21 10.37 -13.39
CA GLN A 148 -18.65 9.34 -12.51
C GLN A 148 -19.16 9.46 -11.07
N GLU A 149 -19.62 8.36 -10.49
CA GLU A 149 -19.96 8.30 -9.07
C GLU A 149 -18.73 8.08 -8.19
N TYR A 150 -18.66 8.73 -7.04
CA TYR A 150 -17.53 8.63 -6.12
C TYR A 150 -17.93 8.54 -4.66
N TRP A 151 -17.06 7.94 -3.85
CA TRP A 151 -16.99 8.08 -2.40
C TRP A 151 -16.16 9.32 -2.05
N LEU A 152 -16.68 10.18 -1.17
CA LEU A 152 -15.96 11.34 -0.65
C LEU A 152 -15.29 10.94 0.66
N MET A 153 -13.96 10.98 0.68
CA MET A 153 -13.15 10.47 1.79
C MET A 153 -12.34 11.61 2.41
N ARG A 154 -12.50 11.86 3.70
CA ARG A 154 -11.68 12.82 4.46
C ARG A 154 -10.33 12.18 4.80
N ASN A 155 -9.26 12.90 4.51
CA ASN A 155 -7.88 12.54 4.87
C ASN A 155 -7.38 13.32 6.10
N SER A 156 -6.19 12.97 6.58
CA SER A 156 -5.47 13.63 7.68
C SER A 156 -4.24 14.43 7.22
N HIS A 157 -4.06 14.66 5.92
CA HIS A 157 -2.90 15.37 5.34
C HIS A 157 -3.08 16.89 5.22
N GLY A 158 -3.95 17.48 6.06
CA GLY A 158 -4.26 18.92 6.01
C GLY A 158 -5.17 19.32 4.85
N THR A 159 -5.57 20.60 4.83
CA THR A 159 -6.53 21.13 3.86
C THR A 159 -5.92 21.47 2.51
N ASP A 160 -4.61 21.65 2.44
CA ASP A 160 -3.91 21.99 1.19
C ASP A 160 -3.70 20.77 0.29
N TRP A 161 -3.87 19.57 0.84
CA TRP A 161 -3.82 18.31 0.12
C TRP A 161 -5.18 17.96 -0.49
N GLY A 162 -5.21 17.45 -1.73
CA GLY A 162 -6.42 17.04 -2.42
C GLY A 162 -7.46 18.15 -2.55
N GLU A 163 -8.74 17.78 -2.49
CA GLU A 163 -9.83 18.75 -2.54
C GLU A 163 -10.21 19.20 -1.14
N LYS A 164 -9.49 20.20 -0.61
CA LYS A 164 -9.70 20.71 0.76
C LYS A 164 -9.55 19.59 1.81
N GLY A 165 -8.52 18.76 1.69
CA GLY A 165 -8.28 17.60 2.56
C GLY A 165 -9.11 16.36 2.23
N HIS A 166 -9.84 16.35 1.11
CA HIS A 166 -10.68 15.22 0.70
C HIS A 166 -10.15 14.53 -0.56
N TYR A 167 -10.43 13.24 -0.64
CA TYR A 167 -10.12 12.33 -1.74
C TYR A 167 -11.42 11.78 -2.33
N LYS A 168 -11.50 11.71 -3.65
CA LYS A 168 -12.64 11.11 -4.35
C LYS A 168 -12.23 9.79 -5.00
N LEU A 169 -12.74 8.68 -4.48
CA LEU A 169 -12.56 7.36 -5.07
C LEU A 169 -13.79 6.98 -5.88
N SER A 170 -13.60 6.56 -7.13
CA SER A 170 -14.69 6.04 -7.97
C SER A 170 -15.43 4.89 -7.26
N LYS A 171 -16.76 4.87 -7.33
CA LYS A 171 -17.56 3.73 -6.85
C LYS A 171 -17.32 2.46 -7.69
N ALA A 172 -16.81 2.62 -8.91
CA ALA A 172 -16.41 1.53 -9.78
C ALA A 172 -14.95 1.07 -9.55
N ALA A 173 -14.27 1.64 -8.55
CA ALA A 173 -12.89 1.28 -8.26
C ALA A 173 -12.75 -0.21 -7.91
N PRO A 174 -11.60 -0.84 -8.24
CA PRO A 174 -11.35 -2.22 -7.88
C PRO A 174 -11.56 -2.49 -6.39
N LYS A 175 -12.18 -3.64 -6.07
CA LYS A 175 -12.50 -4.04 -4.68
C LYS A 175 -11.29 -4.02 -3.74
N ARG A 176 -10.08 -4.24 -4.28
CA ARG A 176 -8.81 -4.21 -3.53
C ARG A 176 -8.46 -2.84 -2.94
N CYS A 177 -9.03 -1.74 -3.45
CA CYS A 177 -8.72 -0.41 -2.95
C CYS A 177 -9.10 -0.24 -1.48
N ILE A 178 -10.28 -0.71 -1.09
CA ILE A 178 -10.77 -0.64 0.28
C ILE A 178 -10.73 -2.04 0.86
N PHE A 179 -10.07 -2.20 2.00
CA PHE A 179 -9.87 -3.48 2.66
C PHE A 179 -11.18 -4.25 2.79
N HIS A 180 -11.25 -5.41 2.13
CA HIS A 180 -12.43 -6.29 2.07
C HIS A 180 -13.75 -5.61 1.64
N GLN A 181 -13.71 -4.39 1.09
CA GLN A 181 -14.90 -3.54 0.92
C GLN A 181 -15.73 -3.42 2.21
N VAL A 182 -15.03 -3.40 3.34
CA VAL A 182 -15.61 -3.24 4.66
C VAL A 182 -15.37 -1.82 5.12
N ALA A 183 -16.46 -1.18 5.51
CA ALA A 183 -16.36 -0.01 6.35
C ALA A 183 -16.90 -0.35 7.73
N PHE A 184 -16.58 0.51 8.68
CA PHE A 184 -17.07 0.36 10.03
C PHE A 184 -17.87 1.58 10.46
N ALA A 185 -19.07 1.29 10.97
CA ALA A 185 -19.98 2.27 11.55
C ALA A 185 -20.11 2.07 13.07
N PHE A 186 -20.52 3.13 13.77
CA PHE A 186 -20.70 3.17 15.21
C PHE A 186 -22.17 3.37 15.60
N GLY A 187 -22.68 2.50 16.48
CA GLY A 187 -23.65 2.79 17.56
C GLY A 187 -25.04 3.38 17.25
N THR A 188 -25.96 3.14 18.18
CA THR A 188 -27.41 3.44 18.18
C THR A 188 -27.78 4.89 17.80
N ILE A 189 -28.90 5.08 17.08
CA ILE A 189 -29.53 6.39 16.82
C ILE A 189 -30.92 6.43 17.45
N ASP A 190 -31.25 7.53 18.13
CA ASP A 190 -32.51 7.77 18.86
C ASP A 190 -32.89 6.67 19.88
N GLY A 191 -31.91 6.14 20.60
CA GLY A 191 -32.12 5.02 21.55
C GLY A 191 -32.43 3.68 20.88
N LYS A 192 -32.41 3.60 19.53
CA LYS A 192 -32.56 2.36 18.78
C LYS A 192 -31.21 1.77 18.43
N ASN A 193 -30.98 0.56 18.92
CA ASN A 193 -29.81 -0.25 18.60
C ASN A 193 -29.88 -0.74 17.16
N PHE A 194 -28.91 -0.37 16.33
CA PHE A 194 -28.75 -0.84 14.94
C PHE A 194 -28.51 -2.34 14.80
N ALA A 195 -28.45 -3.09 15.90
CA ALA A 195 -28.54 -4.55 15.88
C ALA A 195 -29.70 -5.10 15.03
N HIS A 196 -30.80 -4.35 14.82
CA HIS A 196 -31.91 -4.77 13.95
C HIS A 196 -31.64 -4.67 12.43
N LEU A 197 -30.72 -3.80 11.98
CA LEU A 197 -30.23 -3.86 10.59
C LEU A 197 -29.40 -5.13 10.35
N GLY A 198 -28.83 -5.71 11.40
CA GLY A 198 -28.26 -7.06 11.39
C GLY A 198 -29.29 -8.20 11.53
N LYS A 199 -30.57 -7.90 11.79
CA LYS A 199 -31.64 -8.91 11.94
C LYS A 199 -32.50 -9.09 10.68
N ASN A 200 -32.63 -8.07 9.83
CA ASN A 200 -33.40 -8.13 8.57
C ASN A 200 -32.54 -8.13 7.30
N ILE A 201 -31.22 -8.22 7.45
CA ILE A 201 -30.31 -8.50 6.35
C ILE A 201 -29.58 -9.77 6.75
N ASN A 202 -29.96 -10.90 6.15
CA ASN A 202 -29.60 -12.27 6.54
C ASN A 202 -28.08 -12.59 6.63
N ASN A 203 -27.18 -11.63 6.45
CA ASN A 203 -25.74 -11.84 6.26
C ASN A 203 -24.80 -10.93 7.07
N PHE A 204 -25.27 -10.20 8.08
CA PHE A 204 -24.37 -9.38 8.92
C PHE A 204 -23.99 -10.07 10.23
N LYS A 205 -22.68 -10.22 10.46
CA LYS A 205 -22.11 -10.69 11.73
C LYS A 205 -21.92 -9.49 12.66
N VAL A 206 -22.81 -9.31 13.64
CA VAL A 206 -22.51 -8.48 14.82
C VAL A 206 -21.33 -9.16 15.52
N ILE A 207 -20.17 -8.52 15.53
CA ILE A 207 -18.97 -9.13 16.11
C ILE A 207 -19.06 -9.02 17.63
N ASN A 208 -19.65 -10.04 18.27
CA ASN A 208 -19.35 -10.38 19.66
C ASN A 208 -18.11 -11.27 19.65
N TRP A 209 -17.00 -10.75 20.19
CA TRP A 209 -15.69 -11.40 20.13
C TRP A 209 -15.60 -12.56 21.13
N ASP A 210 -15.72 -13.79 20.64
CA ASP A 210 -15.13 -14.99 21.26
C ASP A 210 -13.88 -15.38 20.45
N GLN A 211 -12.77 -15.66 21.14
CA GLN A 211 -11.40 -15.74 20.60
C GLN A 211 -11.17 -16.86 19.57
N GLN A 212 -12.12 -17.78 19.38
CA GLN A 212 -11.99 -18.91 18.45
C GLN A 212 -12.01 -18.52 16.97
N GLU A 213 -12.70 -17.43 16.61
CA GLU A 213 -12.83 -17.04 15.19
C GLU A 213 -11.59 -16.28 14.69
N MET A 214 -10.88 -15.59 15.60
CA MET A 214 -9.58 -14.98 15.32
C MET A 214 -8.51 -16.02 15.02
N PHE A 215 -8.50 -17.14 15.75
CA PHE A 215 -7.55 -18.21 15.51
C PHE A 215 -7.73 -18.84 14.11
N LYS A 216 -8.97 -19.03 13.65
CA LYS A 216 -9.25 -19.54 12.30
C LYS A 216 -8.79 -18.57 11.21
N MET A 217 -8.99 -17.27 11.41
CA MET A 217 -8.63 -16.25 10.43
C MET A 217 -7.11 -16.04 10.36
N LEU A 218 -6.42 -15.98 11.51
CA LEU A 218 -4.95 -15.95 11.59
C LEU A 218 -4.32 -17.18 10.93
N MET A 219 -4.88 -18.37 11.14
CA MET A 219 -4.38 -19.58 10.50
C MET A 219 -4.60 -19.59 8.97
N SER A 220 -5.70 -18.98 8.49
CA SER A 220 -5.94 -18.84 7.05
C SER A 220 -4.97 -17.84 6.38
N GLN A 221 -4.64 -16.73 7.05
CA GLN A 221 -3.64 -15.77 6.58
C GLN A 221 -2.23 -16.37 6.62
N GLN A 222 -1.90 -17.14 7.65
CA GLN A 222 -0.62 -17.84 7.74
C GLN A 222 -0.44 -18.85 6.58
N GLN A 223 -1.50 -19.56 6.20
CA GLN A 223 -1.47 -20.48 5.06
C GLN A 223 -1.22 -19.75 3.73
N GLN A 224 -1.86 -18.59 3.52
CA GLN A 224 -1.63 -17.77 2.32
C GLN A 224 -0.20 -17.19 2.28
N ILE A 225 0.34 -16.77 3.42
CA ILE A 225 1.73 -16.29 3.53
C ILE A 225 2.71 -17.42 3.21
N ASP A 226 2.45 -18.64 3.66
CA ASP A 226 3.32 -19.79 3.40
C ASP A 226 3.26 -20.23 1.93
N GLU A 227 2.10 -20.14 1.29
CA GLU A 227 1.94 -20.34 -0.15
C GLU A 227 2.73 -19.29 -0.95
N GLN A 228 2.64 -18.01 -0.60
CA GLN A 228 3.40 -16.94 -1.24
C GLN A 228 4.92 -17.12 -1.08
N LYS A 229 5.39 -17.49 0.12
CA LYS A 229 6.80 -17.83 0.37
C LYS A 229 7.25 -19.02 -0.48
N SER A 230 6.39 -20.02 -0.68
CA SER A 230 6.70 -21.18 -1.51
C SER A 230 6.88 -20.80 -3.00
N VAL A 231 6.01 -19.91 -3.52
CA VAL A 231 6.10 -19.39 -4.89
C VAL A 231 7.36 -18.56 -5.07
N GLN A 232 7.66 -17.67 -4.12
CA GLN A 232 8.86 -16.83 -4.14
C GLN A 232 10.15 -17.67 -4.14
N LYS A 233 10.19 -18.75 -3.36
CA LYS A 233 11.33 -19.70 -3.34
C LYS A 233 11.51 -20.42 -4.67
N ARG A 234 10.42 -20.78 -5.36
CA ARG A 234 10.48 -21.37 -6.73
C ARG A 234 11.01 -20.35 -7.74
N LEU A 235 10.54 -19.10 -7.67
CA LEU A 235 10.99 -18.02 -8.55
C LEU A 235 12.49 -17.75 -8.39
N LEU A 236 12.98 -17.65 -7.14
CA LEU A 236 14.40 -17.48 -6.82
C LEU A 236 15.26 -18.64 -7.36
N LYS A 237 14.76 -19.88 -7.29
CA LYS A 237 15.44 -21.05 -7.86
C LYS A 237 15.52 -20.97 -9.39
N GLN A 238 14.47 -20.50 -10.05
CA GLN A 238 14.44 -20.29 -11.50
C GLN A 238 15.41 -19.18 -11.93
N GLN A 239 15.44 -18.05 -11.21
CA GLN A 239 16.38 -16.96 -11.45
C GLN A 239 17.84 -17.42 -11.30
N ARG A 240 18.16 -18.21 -10.27
CA ARG A 240 19.51 -18.79 -10.11
C ARG A 240 19.90 -19.69 -11.29
N ARG A 241 18.96 -20.51 -11.78
CA ARG A 241 19.21 -21.37 -12.96
C ARG A 241 19.47 -20.54 -14.22
N GLN A 242 18.66 -19.50 -14.46
CA GLN A 242 18.87 -18.58 -15.59
C GLN A 242 20.21 -17.85 -15.48
N LYS A 243 20.59 -17.37 -14.28
CA LYS A 243 21.87 -16.72 -14.05
C LYS A 243 23.05 -17.65 -14.34
N ASN A 244 22.98 -18.91 -13.91
CA ASN A 244 24.01 -19.90 -14.20
C ASN A 244 24.09 -20.21 -15.71
N GLN A 245 22.96 -20.36 -16.40
CA GLN A 245 22.92 -20.53 -17.85
C GLN A 245 23.55 -19.34 -18.59
N LEU A 246 23.26 -18.11 -18.14
CA LEU A 246 23.82 -16.90 -18.71
C LEU A 246 25.35 -16.84 -18.53
N GLN A 247 25.85 -17.24 -17.35
CA GLN A 247 27.30 -17.33 -17.09
C GLN A 247 27.97 -18.39 -17.97
N THR A 248 27.35 -19.56 -18.16
CA THR A 248 27.88 -20.59 -19.07
C THR A 248 27.89 -20.10 -20.52
N LEU A 249 26.83 -19.43 -20.97
CA LEU A 249 26.79 -18.83 -22.31
C LEU A 249 27.88 -17.78 -22.49
N GLN A 250 28.11 -16.93 -21.48
CA GLN A 250 29.18 -15.94 -21.52
C GLN A 250 30.55 -16.60 -21.69
N GLN A 251 30.84 -17.65 -20.92
CA GLN A 251 32.09 -18.40 -21.04
C GLN A 251 32.27 -19.01 -22.44
N ILE A 252 31.21 -19.53 -23.05
CA ILE A 252 31.25 -20.07 -24.42
C ILE A 252 31.56 -18.95 -25.43
N VAL A 253 30.89 -17.79 -25.29
CA VAL A 253 31.15 -16.63 -26.16
C VAL A 253 32.61 -16.18 -26.04
N ASP A 254 33.15 -16.06 -24.82
CA ASP A 254 34.52 -15.65 -24.58
C ASP A 254 35.52 -16.63 -25.24
N GLN A 255 35.29 -17.94 -25.13
CA GLN A 255 36.10 -18.98 -25.78
C GLN A 255 36.06 -18.90 -27.31
N LEU A 256 34.88 -18.63 -27.89
CA LEU A 256 34.73 -18.47 -29.35
C LEU A 256 35.44 -17.22 -29.86
N VAL A 257 35.39 -16.11 -29.11
CA VAL A 257 36.11 -14.88 -29.42
C VAL A 257 37.62 -15.13 -29.40
N GLU A 258 38.15 -15.78 -28.36
CA GLU A 258 39.57 -16.14 -28.30
C GLU A 258 40.01 -17.06 -29.45
N ALA A 259 39.20 -18.06 -29.79
CA ALA A 259 39.49 -18.98 -30.90
C ALA A 259 39.52 -18.23 -32.24
N SER A 260 38.59 -17.30 -32.46
CA SER A 260 38.54 -16.45 -33.67
C SER A 260 39.78 -15.56 -33.78
N LEU A 261 40.18 -14.91 -32.67
CA LEU A 261 41.39 -14.09 -32.62
C LEU A 261 42.65 -14.90 -32.94
N LYS A 262 42.77 -16.13 -32.40
CA LYS A 262 43.88 -17.05 -32.71
C LYS A 262 43.90 -17.45 -34.18
N GLN A 263 42.73 -17.73 -34.78
CA GLN A 263 42.65 -18.03 -36.22
C GLN A 263 43.05 -16.83 -37.09
N GLN A 264 42.61 -15.61 -36.76
CA GLN A 264 43.03 -14.40 -37.49
C GLN A 264 44.55 -14.19 -37.42
N GLN A 265 45.15 -14.36 -36.25
CA GLN A 265 46.62 -14.25 -36.09
C GLN A 265 47.38 -15.32 -36.88
N GLN A 266 46.85 -16.55 -36.98
CA GLN A 266 47.46 -17.61 -37.79
C GLN A 266 47.34 -17.34 -39.30
N GLN A 267 46.22 -16.74 -39.75
CA GLN A 267 46.06 -16.32 -41.14
C GLN A 267 47.01 -15.16 -41.51
N GLN A 268 47.26 -14.23 -40.59
CA GLN A 268 48.24 -13.15 -40.77
C GLN A 268 49.70 -13.63 -40.74
N LYS A 269 49.99 -14.79 -40.14
CA LYS A 269 51.34 -15.39 -40.06
C LYS A 269 51.68 -16.34 -41.23
N LYS A 270 50.78 -16.58 -42.19
CA LYS A 270 51.12 -17.36 -43.40
C LYS A 270 52.04 -16.52 -44.32
N PRO A 271 53.27 -16.96 -44.64
CA PRO A 271 54.11 -16.26 -45.59
C PRO A 271 53.56 -16.38 -47.01
N HIS A 272 53.57 -15.27 -47.77
CA HIS A 272 53.65 -15.32 -49.22
C HIS A 272 54.94 -16.05 -49.63
N GLN A 273 54.90 -17.37 -49.79
CA GLN A 273 55.92 -18.09 -50.53
C GLN A 273 55.57 -18.08 -52.01
N LYS A 274 56.21 -17.14 -52.71
CA LYS A 274 56.40 -17.15 -54.17
C LYS A 274 56.98 -18.50 -54.60
N GLN A 275 56.32 -19.17 -55.55
CA GLN A 275 56.97 -20.18 -56.40
C GLN A 275 58.11 -19.49 -57.16
N LYS A 276 59.36 -19.88 -56.88
CA LYS A 276 60.49 -19.61 -57.78
C LYS A 276 60.39 -20.56 -58.97
N GLN A 277 59.91 -20.08 -60.12
CA GLN A 277 60.33 -20.63 -61.41
C GLN A 277 61.60 -19.89 -61.85
N LYS A 278 62.56 -20.67 -62.34
CA LYS A 278 63.90 -20.30 -62.78
C LYS A 278 63.86 -19.22 -63.88
N GLN A 279 64.70 -18.20 -63.77
CA GLN A 279 65.19 -17.46 -64.94
C GLN A 279 66.31 -18.26 -65.62
N PRO A 280 66.42 -18.15 -66.95
CA PRO A 280 67.70 -17.85 -67.56
C PRO A 280 67.70 -16.45 -68.18
N GLN A 281 68.85 -15.81 -68.11
CA GLN A 281 69.21 -14.53 -68.72
C GLN A 281 69.20 -14.62 -70.27
N GLY A 282 68.92 -13.49 -70.91
CA GLY A 282 69.58 -13.13 -72.19
C GLY A 282 68.66 -12.72 -73.33
N ALA A 283 68.63 -11.41 -73.62
CA ALA A 283 68.46 -10.71 -74.92
C ALA A 283 67.66 -9.41 -74.68
N MET A 284 68.32 -8.25 -74.70
CA MET A 284 68.36 -7.30 -75.85
C MET A 284 66.98 -6.69 -76.17
N ILE A 285 66.76 -5.41 -76.42
CA ILE A 285 67.49 -4.12 -76.48
C ILE A 285 66.36 -3.12 -76.86
N GLU A 286 66.50 -1.85 -76.45
CA GLU A 286 65.83 -0.64 -77.01
C GLU A 286 64.30 -0.51 -76.99
N SER A 287 63.82 0.49 -76.23
CA SER A 287 63.29 1.77 -76.75
C SER A 287 61.79 1.68 -77.09
N ALA A 288 60.92 2.65 -76.88
CA ALA A 288 61.03 4.06 -76.54
C ALA A 288 59.69 4.49 -75.90
N ARG A 289 59.68 5.70 -75.32
CA ARG A 289 58.63 6.75 -75.44
C ARG A 289 57.18 6.27 -75.74
N LYS A 290 56.13 6.72 -75.08
CA LYS A 290 55.84 8.08 -74.59
C LYS A 290 54.40 8.06 -74.05
N GLU A 291 54.17 9.00 -73.14
CA GLU A 291 52.96 9.83 -73.00
C GLU A 291 51.76 9.34 -72.17
N GLU A 292 51.44 10.25 -71.24
CA GLU A 292 50.31 10.43 -70.33
C GLU A 292 48.97 10.67 -71.09
N PRO A 293 47.91 11.21 -70.47
CA PRO A 293 47.13 10.70 -69.33
C PRO A 293 45.61 10.68 -69.65
N LYS A 294 44.83 9.94 -68.86
CA LYS A 294 43.62 10.39 -68.13
C LYS A 294 42.88 9.19 -67.56
#